data_AF-A0A3D1BJ21-F1
#
_entry.id   AF-A0A3D1BJ21-F1
#
_cell.length_a   1.000
_cell.length_b   1.000
_cell.length_c   1.000
_cell.angle_alpha   90.00
_cell.angle_beta   90.00
_cell.angle_gamma   90.00
#
_symmetry.space_group_name_H-M   'P 1'
#
loop_
_entity.id
_entity.type
_entity.pdbx_description
1 polymer ?
#
loop_
_entity_poly.entity_id
_entity_poly.type
_entity_poly.pdbx_seq_one_letter_code
_entity_poly.pdbx_strand_id
1 'polypeptide(L)'
;MSIRSVIERSEDDRKHFQNKSYSNINLKVTVLKTADILNKKSLSDMMQRLYEREYKVDKVEEIIKLDNIGKDLITINQIMDIFDNIGFNTNTTFSETFKSDFAISYNLGGYIFPFWKKIVNKIFSKNYKLRRILLHKLGPGRKRLHCRIYQDGDGSWYITSHIDEENWFNIFNIKQFTNSHFRDGTGNYIDGTKIMKIVMKDIDRKLAEKKTLYTDINQIYKEIHLY
;
A
#
# COMPACT_ATOMS: atom_id res chain seq x y z
N MET A 1 12.99 9.42 -0.85
CA MET A 1 12.84 8.33 -1.86
C MET A 1 14.22 7.97 -2.40
N SER A 2 14.50 6.68 -2.64
CA SER A 2 15.67 6.25 -3.43
C SER A 2 15.20 5.37 -4.59
N ILE A 3 15.42 5.79 -5.84
CA ILE A 3 15.11 4.98 -7.03
C ILE A 3 15.86 3.64 -6.98
N ARG A 4 17.05 3.64 -6.39
CA ARG A 4 17.89 2.46 -6.20
C ARG A 4 17.21 1.38 -5.36
N SER A 5 16.57 1.74 -4.24
CA SER A 5 15.90 0.74 -3.38
C SER A 5 14.65 0.15 -4.02
N VAL A 6 13.96 0.89 -4.90
CA VAL A 6 12.84 0.36 -5.69
C VAL A 6 13.33 -0.62 -6.76
N ILE A 7 14.50 -0.34 -7.37
CA ILE A 7 15.13 -1.23 -8.36
C ILE A 7 15.61 -2.53 -7.68
N GLU A 8 16.32 -2.43 -6.56
CA GLU A 8 16.87 -3.58 -5.82
C GLU A 8 15.74 -4.53 -5.37
N ARG A 9 14.64 -4.02 -4.78
CA ARG A 9 13.51 -4.88 -4.36
C ARG A 9 12.76 -5.52 -5.53
N SER A 10 12.71 -4.87 -6.68
CA SER A 10 12.07 -5.44 -7.88
C SER A 10 12.87 -6.59 -8.51
N GLU A 11 14.09 -6.90 -8.04
CA GLU A 11 14.80 -8.12 -8.42
C GLU A 11 14.17 -9.36 -7.79
N ASP A 12 13.66 -9.22 -6.56
CA ASP A 12 13.11 -10.31 -5.78
C ASP A 12 11.80 -10.83 -6.36
N ASP A 13 11.08 -10.01 -7.13
CA ASP A 13 9.86 -10.35 -7.87
C ASP A 13 9.91 -11.70 -8.59
N ARG A 14 11.07 -12.08 -9.13
CA ARG A 14 11.24 -13.29 -9.94
C ARG A 14 11.62 -14.54 -9.16
N LYS A 15 11.93 -14.40 -7.87
CA LYS A 15 12.26 -15.55 -7.02
C LYS A 15 11.04 -16.47 -6.93
N HIS A 16 11.28 -17.78 -6.94
CA HIS A 16 10.25 -18.77 -6.59
C HIS A 16 9.69 -18.48 -5.20
N PHE A 17 8.41 -18.82 -4.96
CA PHE A 17 7.73 -18.54 -3.70
C PHE A 17 8.57 -18.97 -2.49
N GLN A 18 9.14 -20.17 -2.53
CA GLN A 18 9.95 -20.73 -1.44
C GLN A 18 11.16 -19.85 -1.05
N ASN A 19 11.68 -19.07 -2.00
CA ASN A 19 12.85 -18.21 -1.82
C ASN A 19 12.46 -16.76 -1.46
N LYS A 20 11.16 -16.48 -1.25
CA LYS A 20 10.68 -15.17 -0.79
C LYS A 20 10.86 -15.06 0.72
N SER A 21 11.16 -13.85 1.21
CA SER A 21 11.31 -13.58 2.65
C SER A 21 10.06 -13.93 3.47
N TYR A 22 8.87 -13.81 2.88
CA TYR A 22 7.58 -14.09 3.51
C TYR A 22 7.06 -15.52 3.25
N SER A 23 7.87 -16.41 2.69
CA SER A 23 7.43 -17.76 2.29
C SER A 23 7.00 -18.66 3.47
N ASN A 24 7.48 -18.32 4.67
CA ASN A 24 7.20 -19.00 5.93
C ASN A 24 6.02 -18.39 6.71
N ILE A 25 5.41 -17.32 6.22
CA ILE A 25 4.33 -16.62 6.93
C ILE A 25 3.00 -17.33 6.67
N ASN A 26 2.25 -17.56 7.73
CA ASN A 26 0.85 -17.91 7.65
C ASN A 26 0.01 -16.70 8.07
N LEU A 27 -0.28 -15.83 7.09
CA LEU A 27 -0.92 -14.55 7.35
C LEU A 27 -2.36 -14.76 7.83
N LYS A 28 -2.80 -13.95 8.80
CA LYS A 28 -4.20 -13.81 9.17
C LYS A 28 -4.60 -12.36 8.99
N VAL A 29 -5.62 -12.15 8.17
CA VAL A 29 -6.18 -10.82 7.91
C VAL A 29 -7.47 -10.66 8.72
N THR A 30 -7.51 -9.65 9.58
CA THR A 30 -8.69 -9.30 10.37
C THR A 30 -9.08 -7.85 10.08
N VAL A 31 -10.38 -7.58 9.90
CA VAL A 31 -10.89 -6.22 9.75
C VAL A 31 -11.45 -5.78 11.10
N LEU A 32 -10.93 -4.69 11.62
CA LEU A 32 -11.35 -4.09 12.88
C LEU A 32 -12.15 -2.83 12.60
N LYS A 33 -13.26 -2.64 13.32
CA LYS A 33 -13.95 -1.35 13.31
C LYS A 33 -13.23 -0.40 14.25
N THR A 34 -13.02 0.83 13.81
CA THR A 34 -12.42 1.90 14.60
C THR A 34 -13.11 2.07 15.95
N ALA A 35 -14.45 2.05 15.97
CA ALA A 35 -15.23 2.20 17.20
C ALA A 35 -14.84 1.16 18.28
N ASP A 36 -14.56 -0.08 17.88
CA ASP A 36 -14.20 -1.16 18.81
C ASP A 36 -12.80 -0.97 19.40
N ILE A 37 -11.91 -0.30 18.66
CA ILE A 37 -10.55 0.02 19.11
C ILE A 37 -10.57 1.20 20.08
N LEU A 38 -11.36 2.23 19.78
CA LEU A 38 -11.48 3.46 20.58
C LEU A 38 -12.02 3.22 21.99
N ASN A 39 -12.82 2.17 22.17
CA ASN A 39 -13.44 1.83 23.44
C ASN A 39 -12.49 1.09 24.42
N LYS A 40 -11.23 0.85 24.05
CA LYS A 40 -10.25 0.17 24.91
C LYS A 40 -9.70 1.12 25.99
N LYS A 41 -9.67 0.64 27.25
CA LYS A 41 -9.23 1.42 28.43
C LYS A 41 -7.76 1.84 28.41
N SER A 42 -6.90 1.14 27.67
CA SER A 42 -5.49 1.50 27.47
C SER A 42 -5.11 1.32 26.00
N LEU A 43 -4.66 2.40 25.37
CA LEU A 43 -4.13 2.38 24.01
C LEU A 43 -2.63 2.11 24.06
N SER A 44 -2.15 1.14 23.28
CA SER A 44 -0.71 0.97 23.02
C SER A 44 -0.15 2.21 22.29
N ASP A 45 1.16 2.39 22.28
CA ASP A 45 1.81 3.51 21.55
C ASP A 45 1.35 3.56 20.08
N MET A 46 1.31 2.40 19.40
CA MET A 46 0.78 2.28 18.06
C MET A 46 -0.67 2.79 17.96
N MET A 47 -1.55 2.37 18.88
CA MET A 47 -2.94 2.82 18.89
C MET A 47 -3.08 4.32 19.17
N GLN A 48 -2.18 4.92 19.94
CA GLN A 48 -2.12 6.37 20.11
C GLN A 48 -1.73 7.07 18.82
N ARG A 49 -0.67 6.60 18.13
CA ARG A 49 -0.25 7.13 16.81
C ARG A 49 -1.40 7.06 15.80
N LEU A 50 -2.11 5.94 15.79
CA LEU A 50 -3.27 5.72 14.92
C LEU A 50 -4.43 6.65 15.28
N TYR A 51 -4.71 6.84 16.58
CA TYR A 51 -5.76 7.73 17.06
C TYR A 51 -5.56 9.19 16.64
N GLU A 52 -4.37 9.72 16.91
CA GLU A 52 -4.10 11.14 16.70
C GLU A 52 -4.21 11.56 15.23
N ARG A 53 -3.93 10.64 14.31
CA ARG A 53 -3.97 10.91 12.88
C ARG A 53 -5.23 10.38 12.22
N GLU A 54 -5.43 9.07 12.26
CA GLU A 54 -6.44 8.39 11.44
C GLU A 54 -7.85 8.61 11.98
N TYR A 55 -8.02 8.66 13.31
CA TYR A 55 -9.34 8.78 13.92
C TYR A 55 -9.75 10.23 14.14
N LYS A 56 -8.85 11.03 14.71
CA LYS A 56 -9.14 12.42 15.08
C LYS A 56 -9.27 13.33 13.86
N VAL A 57 -8.41 13.14 12.85
CA VAL A 57 -8.34 14.00 11.66
C VAL A 57 -9.10 13.36 10.50
N ASP A 58 -8.73 12.14 10.15
CA ASP A 58 -9.14 11.50 8.90
C ASP A 58 -10.43 10.66 9.01
N LYS A 59 -10.92 10.42 10.24
CA LYS A 59 -12.15 9.67 10.56
C LYS A 59 -12.25 8.29 9.88
N VAL A 60 -11.15 7.53 9.89
CA VAL A 60 -11.12 6.15 9.36
C VAL A 60 -12.13 5.26 10.09
N GLU A 61 -12.93 4.48 9.37
CA GLU A 61 -13.98 3.62 9.95
C GLU A 61 -13.53 2.17 10.22
N GLU A 62 -12.64 1.66 9.38
CA GLU A 62 -12.16 0.28 9.42
C GLU A 62 -10.64 0.24 9.23
N ILE A 63 -10.00 -0.70 9.93
CA ILE A 63 -8.55 -0.94 9.89
C ILE A 63 -8.31 -2.40 9.60
N ILE A 64 -7.30 -2.67 8.78
CA ILE A 64 -6.89 -4.04 8.51
C ILE A 64 -5.73 -4.40 9.43
N LYS A 65 -5.94 -5.42 10.26
CA LYS A 65 -4.92 -6.03 11.11
C LYS A 65 -4.36 -7.27 10.40
N LEU A 66 -3.03 -7.37 10.39
CA LEU A 66 -2.26 -8.51 9.91
C LEU A 66 -1.56 -9.18 11.09
N ASP A 67 -1.81 -10.47 11.24
CA ASP A 67 -1.19 -11.34 12.24
C ASP A 67 -0.49 -12.52 11.56
N ASN A 68 0.45 -13.16 12.24
CA ASN A 68 0.93 -14.50 11.85
C ASN A 68 0.20 -15.55 12.70
N ILE A 69 -0.28 -16.63 12.07
CA ILE A 69 -0.86 -17.79 12.76
C ILE A 69 0.25 -18.65 13.41
N GLY A 70 1.53 -18.37 13.11
CA GLY A 70 2.71 -18.99 13.73
C GLY A 70 3.22 -18.27 14.99
N LYS A 71 4.31 -18.81 15.56
CA LYS A 71 5.02 -18.20 16.70
C LYS A 71 5.96 -17.08 16.30
N ASP A 72 6.34 -17.04 15.02
CA ASP A 72 7.28 -16.04 14.51
C ASP A 72 6.57 -14.71 14.25
N LEU A 73 7.20 -13.60 14.65
CA LEU A 73 6.70 -12.27 14.36
C LEU A 73 6.92 -11.94 12.88
N ILE A 74 5.99 -11.18 12.30
CA ILE A 74 6.18 -10.69 10.94
C ILE A 74 7.16 -9.52 10.98
N THR A 75 8.25 -9.62 10.23
CA THR A 75 9.26 -8.55 10.15
C THR A 75 8.83 -7.46 9.17
N ILE A 76 9.36 -6.25 9.35
CA ILE A 76 9.12 -5.12 8.42
C ILE A 76 9.50 -5.48 6.98
N ASN A 77 10.62 -6.18 6.77
CA ASN A 77 11.07 -6.57 5.44
C ASN A 77 10.08 -7.52 4.76
N GLN A 78 9.50 -8.46 5.51
CA GLN A 78 8.48 -9.36 4.98
C GLN A 78 7.22 -8.62 4.56
N ILE A 79 6.72 -7.66 5.37
CA ILE A 79 5.57 -6.83 4.98
C ILE A 79 5.90 -6.01 3.73
N MET A 80 7.06 -5.35 3.71
CA MET A 80 7.50 -4.57 2.56
C MET A 80 7.58 -5.44 1.30
N ASP A 81 8.13 -6.65 1.38
CA ASP A 81 8.26 -7.55 0.23
C ASP A 81 6.92 -8.10 -0.25
N ILE A 82 5.95 -8.31 0.64
CA ILE A 82 4.56 -8.67 0.26
C ILE A 82 3.96 -7.55 -0.59
N PHE A 83 4.02 -6.31 -0.12
CA PHE A 83 3.44 -5.16 -0.81
C PHE A 83 4.22 -4.78 -2.09
N ASP A 84 5.53 -4.90 -2.08
CA ASP A 84 6.36 -4.65 -3.27
C ASP A 84 6.05 -5.65 -4.40
N ASN A 85 5.84 -6.93 -4.05
CA ASN A 85 5.54 -8.00 -5.02
C ASN A 85 4.17 -7.86 -5.67
N ILE A 86 3.16 -7.29 -4.99
CA ILE A 86 1.86 -6.97 -5.60
C ILE A 86 1.88 -5.61 -6.32
N GLY A 87 3.00 -4.90 -6.30
CA GLY A 87 3.26 -3.71 -7.12
C GLY A 87 3.11 -2.37 -6.40
N PHE A 88 2.97 -2.34 -5.07
CA PHE A 88 3.11 -1.09 -4.33
C PHE A 88 4.55 -0.59 -4.41
N ASN A 89 4.68 0.72 -4.34
CA ASN A 89 5.92 1.36 -3.98
C ASN A 89 6.00 1.48 -2.46
N THR A 90 6.90 0.72 -1.84
CA THR A 90 7.06 0.68 -0.37
C THR A 90 8.07 1.69 0.16
N ASN A 91 8.69 2.48 -0.71
CA ASN A 91 9.72 3.46 -0.36
C ASN A 91 9.17 4.91 -0.43
N THR A 92 7.86 5.09 -0.23
CA THR A 92 7.26 6.41 -0.10
C THR A 92 7.64 7.04 1.23
N THR A 93 8.71 7.83 1.22
CA THR A 93 9.23 8.58 2.37
C THR A 93 8.29 9.73 2.72
N PHE A 94 7.39 9.51 3.69
CA PHE A 94 6.75 10.56 4.51
C PHE A 94 6.34 10.02 5.91
N SER A 95 7.01 8.99 6.43
CA SER A 95 6.57 8.28 7.65
C SER A 95 6.66 9.14 8.91
N GLU A 96 7.72 9.94 9.07
CA GLU A 96 7.93 10.80 10.24
C GLU A 96 6.85 11.90 10.38
N THR A 97 6.37 12.45 9.26
CA THR A 97 5.34 13.50 9.28
C THR A 97 3.97 12.97 9.69
N PHE A 98 3.69 11.68 9.49
CA PHE A 98 2.36 11.09 9.68
C PHE A 98 2.30 9.99 10.77
N LYS A 99 3.34 9.87 11.60
CA LYS A 99 3.43 8.93 12.74
C LYS A 99 3.24 7.44 12.39
N SER A 100 3.26 7.07 11.11
CA SER A 100 3.28 5.67 10.65
C SER A 100 4.71 5.12 10.63
N ASP A 101 4.90 3.81 10.69
CA ASP A 101 6.25 3.22 10.56
C ASP A 101 6.75 3.32 9.13
N PHE A 102 5.87 3.05 8.15
CA PHE A 102 6.13 3.37 6.75
C PHE A 102 4.82 3.55 5.99
N ALA A 103 4.93 4.23 4.84
CA ALA A 103 3.84 4.42 3.91
C ALA A 103 4.13 3.66 2.62
N ILE A 104 3.06 3.20 1.96
CA ILE A 104 3.12 2.55 0.66
C ILE A 104 2.11 3.18 -0.29
N SER A 105 2.37 3.14 -1.60
CA SER A 105 1.41 3.65 -2.59
C SER A 105 1.32 2.79 -3.86
N TYR A 106 0.14 2.78 -4.47
CA TYR A 106 -0.12 2.12 -5.75
C TYR A 106 -0.88 3.07 -6.68
N ASN A 107 -0.49 3.14 -7.95
CA ASN A 107 -1.16 4.01 -8.93
C ASN A 107 -2.52 3.42 -9.36
N LEU A 108 -3.58 4.22 -9.24
CA LEU A 108 -4.94 3.86 -9.64
C LEU A 108 -5.44 4.71 -10.81
N GLY A 109 -6.45 4.19 -11.53
CA GLY A 109 -7.18 4.96 -12.55
C GLY A 109 -6.37 5.20 -13.83
N GLY A 110 -5.34 4.40 -14.10
CA GLY A 110 -4.46 4.57 -15.25
C GLY A 110 -3.44 5.71 -15.09
N TYR A 111 -2.95 6.23 -16.22
CA TYR A 111 -1.87 7.23 -16.25
C TYR A 111 -2.37 8.62 -16.64
N ILE A 112 -1.70 9.66 -16.12
CA ILE A 112 -1.91 11.05 -16.52
C ILE A 112 -1.67 11.19 -18.02
N PHE A 113 -0.53 10.69 -18.51
CA PHE A 113 -0.23 10.64 -19.93
C PHE A 113 -0.86 9.41 -20.57
N PRO A 114 -1.83 9.56 -21.51
CA PRO A 114 -2.54 8.42 -22.12
C PRO A 114 -1.60 7.42 -22.83
N PHE A 115 -0.47 7.90 -23.33
CA PHE A 115 0.52 7.09 -24.05
C PHE A 115 1.62 6.52 -23.15
N TRP A 116 1.61 6.79 -21.83
CA TRP A 116 2.67 6.36 -20.91
C TRP A 116 2.98 4.86 -21.03
N LYS A 117 1.94 4.02 -20.97
CA LYS A 117 2.08 2.57 -21.12
C LYS A 117 2.72 2.18 -22.44
N LYS A 118 2.34 2.83 -23.55
CA LYS A 118 2.89 2.56 -24.88
C LYS A 118 4.36 2.98 -24.95
N ILE A 119 4.70 4.15 -24.41
CA ILE A 119 6.07 4.69 -24.38
C ILE A 119 6.98 3.77 -23.57
N VAL A 120 6.59 3.45 -22.33
CA VAL A 120 7.38 2.57 -21.44
C VAL A 120 7.55 1.19 -22.05
N ASN A 121 6.49 0.60 -22.62
CA ASN A 121 6.60 -0.70 -23.30
C ASN A 121 7.51 -0.65 -24.54
N LYS A 122 7.52 0.45 -25.29
CA LYS A 122 8.38 0.61 -26.48
C LYS A 122 9.86 0.76 -26.08
N ILE A 123 10.15 1.69 -25.17
CA ILE A 123 11.53 2.03 -24.76
C ILE A 123 12.13 0.91 -23.91
N PHE A 124 11.37 0.34 -22.99
CA PHE A 124 11.85 -0.65 -22.02
C PHE A 124 11.35 -2.07 -22.31
N SER A 125 11.03 -2.38 -23.57
CA SER A 125 10.56 -3.69 -24.03
C SER A 125 11.46 -4.84 -23.55
N LYS A 126 12.79 -4.66 -23.67
CA LYS A 126 13.80 -5.65 -23.27
C LYS A 126 14.15 -5.61 -21.78
N ASN A 127 13.87 -4.50 -21.09
CA ASN A 127 14.15 -4.36 -19.66
C ASN A 127 12.85 -4.49 -18.86
N TYR A 128 12.40 -5.73 -18.67
CA TYR A 128 11.17 -6.04 -17.93
C TYR A 128 11.16 -5.43 -16.51
N LYS A 129 12.31 -5.38 -15.82
CA LYS A 129 12.42 -4.81 -14.47
C LYS A 129 12.04 -3.33 -14.49
N LEU A 130 12.74 -2.54 -15.31
CA LEU A 130 12.49 -1.10 -15.40
C LEU A 130 11.09 -0.81 -15.95
N ARG A 131 10.64 -1.61 -16.92
CA ARG A 131 9.28 -1.55 -17.46
C ARG A 131 8.24 -1.70 -16.35
N ARG A 132 8.36 -2.73 -15.49
CA ARG A 132 7.44 -2.96 -14.38
C ARG A 132 7.48 -1.81 -13.38
N ILE A 133 8.66 -1.36 -12.98
CA ILE A 133 8.84 -0.23 -12.05
C ILE A 133 8.12 1.01 -12.58
N LEU A 134 8.35 1.39 -13.84
CA LEU A 134 7.76 2.58 -14.45
C LEU A 134 6.25 2.46 -14.74
N LEU A 135 5.74 1.23 -14.90
CA LEU A 135 4.31 1.01 -15.10
C LEU A 135 3.53 0.96 -13.78
N HIS A 136 4.09 0.38 -12.72
CA HIS A 136 3.34 0.11 -11.49
C HIS A 136 3.75 1.03 -10.33
N LYS A 137 5.05 1.21 -10.10
CA LYS A 137 5.59 1.85 -8.88
C LYS A 137 5.93 3.34 -9.05
N LEU A 138 6.56 3.70 -10.17
CA LEU A 138 7.05 5.05 -10.49
C LEU A 138 6.30 5.71 -11.66
N GLY A 139 5.18 5.13 -12.08
CA GLY A 139 4.36 5.72 -13.13
C GLY A 139 3.65 7.01 -12.66
N PRO A 140 3.36 7.95 -13.59
CA PRO A 140 2.52 9.10 -13.34
C PRO A 140 1.05 8.65 -13.35
N GLY A 141 0.64 7.89 -12.33
CA GLY A 141 -0.75 7.48 -12.15
C GLY A 141 -1.68 8.68 -11.98
N ARG A 142 -2.97 8.55 -12.31
CA ARG A 142 -3.95 9.63 -12.11
C ARG A 142 -4.29 9.80 -10.63
N LYS A 143 -4.65 8.69 -10.00
CA LYS A 143 -4.99 8.56 -8.59
C LYS A 143 -3.99 7.66 -7.89
N ARG A 144 -4.04 7.62 -6.56
CA ARG A 144 -3.20 6.70 -5.78
C ARG A 144 -3.97 6.07 -4.65
N LEU A 145 -3.80 4.76 -4.50
CA LEU A 145 -4.10 4.08 -3.26
C LEU A 145 -2.90 4.27 -2.35
N HIS A 146 -3.06 5.08 -1.32
CA HIS A 146 -2.04 5.36 -0.33
C HIS A 146 -2.40 4.63 0.96
N CYS A 147 -1.40 4.00 1.59
CA CYS A 147 -1.61 3.25 2.81
C CYS A 147 -0.54 3.61 3.83
N ARG A 148 -0.96 3.72 5.08
CA ARG A 148 -0.09 3.90 6.24
C ARG A 148 -0.04 2.58 7.00
N ILE A 149 1.16 2.16 7.37
CA ILE A 149 1.40 0.88 8.01
C ILE A 149 2.04 1.12 9.38
N TYR A 150 1.49 0.45 10.39
CA TYR A 150 1.87 0.59 11.79
C TYR A 150 2.20 -0.77 12.39
N GLN A 151 3.29 -0.86 13.11
CA GLN A 151 3.70 -2.00 13.91
C GLN A 151 3.22 -1.82 15.35
N ASP A 152 2.68 -2.87 15.93
CA ASP A 152 2.37 -2.95 17.36
C ASP A 152 3.39 -3.80 18.09
N GLY A 153 3.51 -3.61 19.41
CA GLY A 153 4.53 -4.29 20.22
C GLY A 153 4.38 -5.81 20.28
N ASP A 154 3.21 -6.35 19.92
CA ASP A 154 2.93 -7.78 19.84
C ASP A 154 3.33 -8.43 18.50
N GLY A 155 3.90 -7.65 17.57
CA GLY A 155 4.31 -8.08 16.23
C GLY A 155 3.20 -8.10 15.19
N SER A 156 2.00 -7.62 15.55
CA SER A 156 0.92 -7.36 14.61
C SER A 156 1.22 -6.12 13.75
N TRP A 157 0.68 -6.09 12.54
CA TRP A 157 0.74 -4.94 11.65
C TRP A 157 -0.65 -4.40 11.34
N TYR A 158 -0.81 -3.09 11.31
CA TYR A 158 -2.08 -2.41 11.08
C TYR A 158 -1.96 -1.53 9.85
N ILE A 159 -3.00 -1.55 9.02
CA ILE A 159 -3.03 -0.84 7.74
C ILE A 159 -4.26 0.04 7.70
N THR A 160 -4.05 1.33 7.44
CA THR A 160 -5.09 2.25 6.97
C THR A 160 -4.82 2.61 5.52
N SER A 161 -5.89 2.85 4.75
CA SER A 161 -5.76 3.10 3.31
C SER A 161 -6.80 4.11 2.83
N HIS A 162 -6.37 5.00 1.94
CA HIS A 162 -7.23 5.96 1.26
C HIS A 162 -6.84 6.10 -0.20
N ILE A 163 -7.78 6.61 -1.00
CA ILE A 163 -7.50 7.04 -2.36
C ILE A 163 -7.22 8.54 -2.36
N ASP A 164 -6.02 8.90 -2.78
CA ASP A 164 -5.70 10.25 -3.22
C ASP A 164 -6.27 10.42 -4.63
N GLU A 165 -7.20 11.36 -4.77
CA GLU A 165 -7.84 11.68 -6.06
C GLU A 165 -6.84 12.24 -7.08
N GLU A 166 -5.66 12.67 -6.63
CA GLU A 166 -4.63 13.22 -7.49
C GLU A 166 -3.23 12.77 -7.05
N ASN A 167 -2.39 12.46 -8.02
CA ASN A 167 -1.00 12.12 -7.81
C ASN A 167 -0.15 13.39 -7.67
N TRP A 168 0.76 13.44 -6.69
CA TRP A 168 1.76 14.51 -6.50
C TRP A 168 2.54 14.89 -7.77
N PHE A 169 2.69 14.00 -8.75
CA PHE A 169 3.32 14.35 -10.03
C PHE A 169 2.38 15.04 -11.04
N ASN A 170 1.24 15.57 -10.60
CA ASN A 170 0.37 16.39 -11.44
C ASN A 170 0.94 17.80 -11.62
N ILE A 171 2.06 17.88 -12.36
CA ILE A 171 2.72 19.13 -12.79
C ILE A 171 1.80 20.07 -13.59
N PHE A 172 0.65 19.57 -14.07
CA PHE A 172 -0.37 20.38 -14.73
C PHE A 172 -1.28 21.14 -13.76
N ASN A 173 -1.21 20.86 -12.45
CA ASN A 173 -1.94 21.63 -11.43
C ASN A 173 -1.06 22.01 -10.23
N ILE A 174 -0.22 23.02 -10.42
CA ILE A 174 0.71 23.56 -9.40
C ILE A 174 -0.01 24.01 -8.11
N LYS A 175 -1.23 24.56 -8.21
CA LYS A 175 -2.01 24.97 -7.03
C LYS A 175 -2.50 23.78 -6.19
N GLN A 176 -2.74 22.63 -6.81
CA GLN A 176 -3.09 21.41 -6.10
C GLN A 176 -1.86 20.66 -5.58
N PHE A 177 -0.75 20.69 -6.32
CA PHE A 177 0.54 20.19 -5.83
C PHE A 177 0.92 20.82 -4.49
N THR A 178 0.75 22.13 -4.35
CA THR A 178 0.97 22.82 -3.08
C THR A 178 -0.09 22.46 -2.04
N ASN A 179 -1.38 22.43 -2.40
CA ASN A 179 -2.42 22.02 -1.45
C ASN A 179 -2.27 20.58 -0.94
N SER A 180 -1.84 19.62 -1.77
CA SER A 180 -1.60 18.24 -1.35
C SER A 180 -0.34 18.08 -0.49
N HIS A 181 0.57 19.06 -0.51
CA HIS A 181 1.77 19.10 0.34
C HIS A 181 1.57 19.89 1.63
N PHE A 182 0.64 20.86 1.66
CA PHE A 182 0.47 21.81 2.78
C PHE A 182 -0.88 21.73 3.50
N ARG A 183 -1.91 21.13 2.90
CA ARG A 183 -3.14 20.77 3.61
C ARG A 183 -3.11 19.29 3.93
N ASP A 184 -3.51 18.94 5.15
CA ASP A 184 -3.82 17.57 5.56
C ASP A 184 -4.92 17.03 4.63
N GLY A 185 -4.51 16.43 3.51
CA GLY A 185 -5.41 15.90 2.51
C GLY A 185 -6.15 14.70 3.09
N THR A 186 -7.46 14.85 3.27
CA THR A 186 -8.36 13.74 3.60
C THR A 186 -8.64 12.97 2.31
N GLY A 187 -7.94 11.84 2.09
CA GLY A 187 -8.23 10.95 0.98
C GLY A 187 -9.58 10.23 1.14
N ASN A 188 -10.06 9.55 0.10
CA ASN A 188 -11.25 8.70 0.19
C ASN A 188 -10.92 7.38 0.91
N TYR A 189 -11.11 7.36 2.23
CA TYR A 189 -10.85 6.21 3.09
C TYR A 189 -11.87 5.08 2.92
N ILE A 190 -13.12 5.37 2.53
CA ILE A 190 -14.15 4.36 2.35
C ILE A 190 -13.75 3.43 1.19
N ASP A 191 -13.47 3.99 0.02
CA ASP A 191 -13.12 3.19 -1.14
C ASP A 191 -11.69 2.65 -1.05
N GLY A 192 -10.78 3.40 -0.43
CA GLY A 192 -9.43 2.91 -0.13
C GLY A 192 -9.47 1.63 0.70
N THR A 193 -10.22 1.63 1.80
CA THR A 193 -10.35 0.47 2.68
C THR A 193 -11.11 -0.69 2.02
N LYS A 194 -12.16 -0.42 1.23
CA LYS A 194 -12.85 -1.47 0.45
C LYS A 194 -11.89 -2.18 -0.50
N ILE A 195 -11.07 -1.44 -1.26
CA ILE A 195 -10.06 -2.02 -2.15
C ILE A 195 -9.07 -2.85 -1.34
N MET A 196 -8.53 -2.29 -0.25
CA MET A 196 -7.51 -2.96 0.54
C MET A 196 -8.02 -4.25 1.18
N LYS A 197 -9.29 -4.31 1.61
CA LYS A 197 -9.91 -5.55 2.11
C LYS A 197 -9.89 -6.66 1.06
N ILE A 198 -10.20 -6.34 -0.19
CA ILE A 198 -10.16 -7.30 -1.31
C ILE A 198 -8.72 -7.72 -1.60
N VAL A 199 -7.79 -6.77 -1.64
CA VAL A 199 -6.36 -7.04 -1.86
C VAL A 199 -5.80 -7.96 -0.77
N MET A 200 -6.06 -7.67 0.50
CA MET A 200 -5.57 -8.49 1.62
C MET A 200 -6.19 -9.88 1.65
N LYS A 201 -7.48 -10.02 1.32
CA LYS A 201 -8.11 -11.34 1.18
C LYS A 201 -7.48 -12.18 0.07
N ASP A 202 -7.11 -11.56 -1.04
CA ASP A 202 -6.44 -12.27 -2.14
C ASP A 202 -4.99 -12.63 -1.80
N ILE A 203 -4.25 -11.77 -1.08
CA ILE A 203 -2.92 -12.10 -0.57
C ILE A 203 -2.98 -13.27 0.40
N ASP A 204 -3.86 -13.20 1.40
CA ASP A 204 -4.06 -14.24 2.40
C ASP A 204 -4.26 -15.62 1.73
N ARG A 205 -5.23 -15.68 0.81
CA ARG A 205 -5.49 -16.87 0.00
C ARG A 205 -4.26 -17.36 -0.78
N LYS A 206 -3.51 -16.46 -1.42
CA LYS A 206 -2.32 -16.84 -2.22
C LYS A 206 -1.15 -17.32 -1.37
N LEU A 207 -0.96 -16.74 -0.19
CA LEU A 207 0.04 -17.20 0.78
C LEU A 207 -0.30 -18.60 1.28
N ALA A 208 -1.57 -18.85 1.65
CA ALA A 208 -2.04 -20.17 2.04
C ALA A 208 -1.84 -21.23 0.93
N GLU A 209 -2.07 -20.83 -0.33
CA GLU A 209 -1.84 -21.67 -1.52
C GLU A 209 -0.36 -21.74 -1.97
N LYS A 210 0.56 -21.04 -1.29
CA LYS A 210 1.98 -20.92 -1.66
C LYS A 210 2.22 -20.46 -3.10
N LYS A 211 1.39 -19.55 -3.59
CA LYS A 211 1.43 -19.01 -4.95
C LYS A 211 2.15 -17.66 -5.03
N THR A 212 2.60 -17.31 -6.22
CA THR A 212 3.13 -15.97 -6.51
C THR A 212 2.09 -14.90 -6.22
N LEU A 213 2.51 -13.85 -5.50
CA LEU A 213 1.68 -12.70 -5.20
C LEU A 213 1.60 -11.78 -6.42
N TYR A 214 0.45 -11.75 -7.07
CA TYR A 214 0.10 -10.77 -8.10
C TYR A 214 -1.37 -10.42 -7.96
N THR A 215 -1.70 -9.16 -7.71
CA THR A 215 -3.10 -8.72 -7.57
C THR A 215 -3.30 -7.52 -8.48
N ASP A 216 -4.29 -7.56 -9.37
CA ASP A 216 -4.63 -6.43 -10.24
C ASP A 216 -5.51 -5.43 -9.48
N ILE A 217 -4.85 -4.60 -8.67
CA ILE A 217 -5.51 -3.60 -7.81
C ILE A 217 -6.27 -2.57 -8.66
N ASN A 218 -5.80 -2.28 -9.87
CA ASN A 218 -6.49 -1.34 -10.76
C ASN A 218 -7.78 -1.94 -11.35
N GLN A 219 -7.82 -3.25 -11.58
CA GLN A 219 -9.05 -3.95 -11.92
C GLN A 219 -10.05 -3.94 -10.76
N ILE A 220 -9.61 -4.22 -9.53
CA ILE A 220 -10.44 -4.13 -8.32
C ILE A 220 -11.05 -2.72 -8.18
N TYR A 221 -10.23 -1.68 -8.36
CA TYR A 221 -10.70 -0.29 -8.32
C TYR A 221 -11.80 -0.02 -9.34
N LYS A 222 -11.64 -0.48 -10.59
CA LYS A 222 -12.65 -0.31 -11.64
C LYS A 222 -13.94 -1.03 -11.29
N GLU A 223 -13.87 -2.26 -10.79
CA GLU A 223 -15.07 -3.02 -10.41
C GLU A 223 -15.87 -2.32 -9.32
N ILE A 224 -15.22 -1.68 -8.35
CA ILE A 224 -15.91 -0.92 -7.29
C ILE A 224 -16.59 0.35 -7.84
N HIS A 225 -16.10 0.93 -8.93
CA HIS A 225 -16.57 2.22 -9.48
C HIS A 225 -17.41 2.09 -10.76
N LEU A 226 -17.60 0.87 -11.28
CA LEU A 226 -18.44 0.59 -12.46
C LEU A 226 -19.84 0.11 -12.09
N TYR A 227 -20.12 -0.03 -10.79
CA TYR A 227 -21.44 -0.24 -10.19
C TYR A 227 -21.80 0.96 -9.30
#